data_AF-A0A1V2QI42-F1
#
_entry.id   AF-A0A1V2QI42-F1
#
_cell.length_a   1.000
_cell.length_b   1.000
_cell.length_c   1.000
_cell.angle_alpha   90.00
_cell.angle_beta   90.00
_cell.angle_gamma   90.00
#
_symmetry.space_group_name_H-M   'P 1'
#
loop_
_entity.id
_entity.type
_entity.pdbx_description
1 polymer ?
#
loop_
_entity_poly.entity_id
_entity_poly.type
_entity_poly.pdbx_seq_one_letter_code
_entity_poly.pdbx_strand_id
1 'polypeptide(L)'
;MSYQAGKVQPPDTVLRVAVGQPVKINIRSDRSDDITVDEYPDSNADVDPTEPEDIDFTPTRPGTVTVRLRAAAVTLATVHVS
;
A
#
# COMPACT_ATOMS: atom_id res chain seq x y z
N MET A 1 4.05 8.35 25.20
CA MET A 1 3.91 7.61 23.92
C MET A 1 3.97 8.63 22.80
N SER A 2 4.98 8.56 21.95
CA SER A 2 5.04 9.38 20.73
C SER A 2 4.11 8.74 19.70
N TYR A 3 3.03 9.43 19.32
CA TYR A 3 2.25 9.03 18.16
C TYR A 3 3.14 9.18 16.92
N GLN A 4 3.55 8.06 16.33
CA GLN A 4 4.30 8.08 15.07
C GLN A 4 3.33 8.41 13.93
N ALA A 5 3.74 9.29 13.03
CA ALA A 5 2.88 9.85 11.98
C ALA A 5 2.65 8.91 10.78
N GLY A 6 3.10 7.65 10.87
CA GLY A 6 2.99 6.70 9.76
C GLY A 6 4.05 6.95 8.69
N LYS A 7 5.32 7.12 9.09
CA LYS A 7 6.40 7.17 8.10
C LYS A 7 6.55 5.79 7.47
N VAL A 8 6.72 5.78 6.17
CA VAL A 8 6.78 4.54 5.40
C VAL A 8 7.97 4.52 4.45
N GLN A 9 8.42 3.30 4.13
CA GLN A 9 9.46 3.08 3.14
C GLN A 9 9.06 1.94 2.20
N PRO A 10 9.05 2.18 0.87
CA PRO A 10 9.27 3.46 0.21
C PRO A 10 8.10 4.46 0.44
N PRO A 11 8.35 5.78 0.45
CA PRO A 11 7.29 6.78 0.54
C PRO A 11 6.64 7.04 -0.83
N ASP A 12 5.30 7.11 -0.85
CA ASP A 12 4.46 7.57 -1.98
C ASP A 12 4.95 7.11 -3.37
N THR A 13 5.11 5.80 -3.52
CA THR A 13 5.68 5.22 -4.75
C THR A 13 4.67 5.26 -5.89
N VAL A 14 5.08 5.73 -7.07
CA VAL A 14 4.24 5.69 -8.27
C VAL A 14 4.63 4.50 -9.15
N LEU A 15 3.67 3.63 -9.43
CA LEU A 15 3.83 2.46 -10.30
C LEU A 15 2.96 2.61 -11.56
N ARG A 16 3.43 2.06 -12.68
CA ARG A 16 2.67 1.96 -13.93
C ARG A 16 2.65 0.50 -14.35
N VAL A 17 1.46 -0.08 -14.50
CA VAL A 17 1.27 -1.50 -14.82
C VAL A 17 0.15 -1.68 -15.84
N ALA A 18 0.14 -2.82 -16.52
CA ALA A 18 -0.97 -3.20 -17.39
C ALA A 18 -2.13 -3.83 -16.60
N VAL A 19 -3.35 -3.79 -17.13
CA VAL A 19 -4.45 -4.63 -16.64
C VAL A 19 -4.03 -6.10 -16.63
N GLY A 20 -4.27 -6.79 -15.51
CA GLY A 20 -3.91 -8.19 -15.31
C GLY A 20 -2.45 -8.44 -14.93
N GLN A 21 -1.61 -7.40 -14.88
CA GLN A 21 -0.23 -7.51 -14.40
C GLN A 21 -0.19 -7.51 -12.86
N PRO A 22 0.34 -8.55 -12.20
CA PRO A 22 0.44 -8.57 -10.75
C PRO A 22 1.32 -7.43 -10.22
N VAL A 23 0.87 -6.82 -9.13
CA VAL A 23 1.60 -5.81 -8.37
C VAL A 23 2.01 -6.44 -7.04
N LYS A 24 3.27 -6.25 -6.65
CA LYS A 24 3.79 -6.61 -5.32
C LYS A 24 4.63 -5.45 -4.78
N ILE A 25 4.36 -5.02 -3.56
CA ILE A 25 5.05 -3.91 -2.90
C ILE A 25 5.47 -4.36 -1.50
N ASN A 26 6.74 -4.15 -1.15
CA ASN A 26 7.25 -4.37 0.20
C ASN A 26 7.28 -3.03 0.96
N ILE A 27 6.57 -2.96 2.08
CA ILE A 27 6.33 -1.73 2.84
C ILE A 27 6.90 -1.89 4.26
N ARG A 28 7.68 -0.90 4.72
CA ARG A 28 7.96 -0.70 6.15
C ARG A 28 7.14 0.46 6.69
N SER A 29 6.73 0.37 7.95
CA SER A 29 6.04 1.44 8.69
C SER A 29 6.74 1.70 10.02
N ASP A 30 6.67 2.93 10.53
CA ASP A 30 7.15 3.27 11.89
C ASP A 30 6.10 3.03 12.99
N ARG A 31 4.95 2.45 12.63
CA ARG A 31 3.82 2.14 13.52
C ARG A 31 3.05 0.92 13.07
N SER A 32 2.30 0.34 13.99
CA SER A 32 1.23 -0.59 13.64
C SER A 32 0.07 0.12 12.95
N ASP A 33 -0.40 -0.43 11.83
CA ASP A 33 -1.54 0.07 11.04
C ASP A 33 -2.00 -1.00 10.03
N ASP A 34 -3.15 -0.78 9.39
CA ASP A 34 -3.66 -1.61 8.30
C ASP A 34 -3.21 -1.02 6.95
N ILE A 35 -2.61 -1.83 6.09
CA ILE A 35 -2.41 -1.53 4.68
C ILE A 35 -3.69 -1.89 3.93
N THR A 36 -4.28 -0.93 3.23
CA THR A 36 -5.48 -1.13 2.39
C THR A 36 -5.23 -0.75 0.95
N VAL A 37 -5.79 -1.51 0.02
CA VAL A 37 -5.79 -1.24 -1.42
C VAL A 37 -7.19 -0.84 -1.85
N ASP A 38 -7.36 0.37 -2.40
CA ASP A 38 -8.67 0.86 -2.84
C ASP A 38 -9.23 -0.03 -3.97
N GLU A 39 -10.54 -0.33 -3.91
CA GLU A 39 -11.25 -1.29 -4.78
C GLU A 39 -10.85 -2.77 -4.65
N TYR A 40 -9.83 -3.12 -3.87
CA TYR A 40 -9.38 -4.50 -3.63
C TYR A 40 -9.38 -4.81 -2.12
N PRO A 41 -10.58 -4.91 -1.48
CA PRO A 41 -10.67 -5.08 -0.02
C PRO A 41 -10.04 -6.38 0.49
N ASP A 42 -9.95 -7.42 -0.35
CA ASP A 42 -9.31 -8.69 -0.02
C ASP A 42 -7.77 -8.61 -0.09
N SER A 43 -7.22 -7.56 -0.72
CA SER A 43 -5.80 -7.24 -0.73
C SER A 43 -5.52 -6.24 0.39
N ASN A 44 -5.28 -6.76 1.59
CA ASN A 44 -4.90 -5.98 2.77
C ASN A 44 -3.83 -6.74 3.57
N ALA A 45 -3.14 -6.03 4.44
CA ALA A 45 -2.15 -6.61 5.33
C ALA A 45 -1.99 -5.74 6.60
N ASP A 46 -1.58 -6.36 7.70
CA ASP A 46 -1.19 -5.64 8.91
C ASP A 46 0.31 -5.36 8.85
N VAL A 47 0.73 -4.13 9.13
CA VAL A 47 2.16 -3.77 9.22
C VAL A 47 2.49 -3.32 10.63
N ASP A 48 3.72 -3.55 11.08
CA ASP A 48 4.24 -3.03 12.34
C ASP A 48 5.71 -2.54 12.21
N PRO A 49 6.28 -1.90 13.25
CA PRO A 49 7.64 -1.34 13.18
C PRO A 49 8.78 -2.38 13.14
N THR A 50 8.49 -3.65 13.39
CA THR A 50 9.50 -4.69 13.59
C THR A 50 9.93 -5.34 12.28
N GLU A 51 9.03 -5.48 11.32
CA GLU A 51 9.32 -6.09 10.02
C GLU A 51 8.55 -5.45 8.85
N PRO A 52 9.08 -5.50 7.62
CA PRO A 52 8.33 -5.10 6.43
C PRO A 52 7.21 -6.10 6.11
N GLU A 53 6.16 -5.60 5.49
CA GLU A 53 5.04 -6.40 5.01
C GLU A 53 4.93 -6.34 3.48
N ASP A 54 4.49 -7.44 2.87
CA ASP A 54 4.22 -7.50 1.44
C ASP A 54 2.71 -7.27 1.19
N ILE A 55 2.39 -6.38 0.25
CA ILE A 55 1.04 -6.26 -0.29
C ILE A 55 1.05 -6.64 -1.76
N ASP A 56 0.13 -7.51 -2.15
CA ASP A 56 -0.07 -7.91 -3.54
C ASP A 56 -1.53 -7.82 -3.98
N PHE A 57 -1.70 -7.45 -5.24
CA PHE A 57 -2.98 -7.42 -5.91
C PHE A 57 -2.79 -7.49 -7.42
N THR A 58 -3.83 -7.91 -8.14
CA THR A 58 -3.84 -7.90 -9.60
C THR A 58 -4.97 -7.00 -10.09
N PRO A 59 -4.67 -5.84 -10.69
CA PRO A 59 -5.69 -4.93 -11.15
C PRO A 59 -6.43 -5.50 -12.35
N THR A 60 -7.77 -5.48 -12.32
CA THR A 60 -8.63 -6.09 -13.36
C THR A 60 -9.29 -5.06 -14.28
N ARG A 61 -9.14 -3.77 -13.97
CA ARG A 61 -9.71 -2.65 -14.73
C ARG A 61 -8.68 -1.52 -14.84
N PRO A 62 -8.66 -0.75 -15.95
CA PRO A 62 -7.84 0.46 -16.04
C PRO A 62 -8.26 1.48 -15.00
N GLY A 63 -7.32 2.35 -14.60
CA GLY A 63 -7.60 3.39 -13.61
C GLY A 63 -6.41 3.72 -12.73
N THR A 64 -6.69 4.32 -11.59
CA THR A 64 -5.68 4.57 -10.54
C THR A 64 -6.10 3.83 -9.28
N VAL A 65 -5.16 3.06 -8.72
CA VAL A 65 -5.34 2.33 -7.46
C VAL A 65 -4.44 2.96 -6.42
N THR A 66 -4.98 3.30 -5.25
CA THR A 66 -4.22 3.84 -4.12
C THR A 66 -4.01 2.75 -3.07
N VAL A 67 -2.78 2.63 -2.61
CA VAL A 67 -2.37 1.79 -1.49
C VAL A 67 -2.05 2.73 -0.32
N ARG A 68 -2.63 2.51 0.86
CA ARG A 68 -2.52 3.44 1.99
C ARG A 68 -2.48 2.75 3.34
N LEU A 69 -1.85 3.39 4.32
CA LEU A 69 -2.10 3.12 5.74
C LEU A 69 -3.48 3.66 6.11
N ARG A 70 -4.32 2.83 6.71
CA ARG A 70 -5.72 3.17 6.97
C ARG A 70 -5.89 4.20 8.07
N ALA A 71 -5.31 3.96 9.24
CA ALA A 71 -5.51 4.81 10.42
C ALA A 71 -4.66 6.08 10.33
N ALA A 72 -3.43 6.00 9.82
CA ALA A 72 -2.56 7.15 9.61
C ALA A 72 -2.97 8.01 8.40
N ALA A 73 -3.80 7.48 7.49
CA ALA A 73 -4.20 8.14 6.25
C ALA A 73 -3.01 8.57 5.38
N VAL A 74 -1.97 7.71 5.32
CA VAL A 74 -0.74 7.94 4.55
C VAL A 74 -0.78 7.12 3.27
N THR A 75 -0.58 7.76 2.12
CA THR A 75 -0.41 7.06 0.84
C THR A 75 0.95 6.35 0.80
N LEU A 76 0.91 5.05 0.53
CA LEU A 76 2.07 4.19 0.35
C LEU A 76 2.50 4.19 -1.13
N ALA A 77 1.53 4.00 -2.01
CA ALA A 77 1.74 3.94 -3.44
C ALA A 77 0.50 4.35 -4.22
N THR A 78 0.76 4.90 -5.41
CA THR A 78 -0.25 5.18 -6.44
C THR A 78 0.08 4.34 -7.67
N VAL A 79 -0.84 3.46 -8.07
CA VAL A 79 -0.65 2.56 -9.21
C VAL A 79 -1.53 3.00 -10.36
N HIS A 80 -0.93 3.43 -11.46
CA HIS A 80 -1.62 3.72 -12.71
C HIS A 80 -1.72 2.43 -13.55
N VAL A 81 -2.94 2.04 -13.86
CA VAL A 81 -3.26 0.84 -14.62
C VAL A 81 -3.76 1.23 -16.01
N SER A 82 -3.08 0.75 -17.05
CA SER A 82 -3.41 0.99 -18.46
C SER A 82 -3.75 -0.28 -19.22
#